data_AF-A0A955MD55-F1
#
_entry.id   AF-A0A955MD55-F1
#
_cell.length_a   1.000
_cell.length_b   1.000
_cell.length_c   1.000
_cell.angle_alpha   90.00
_cell.angle_beta   90.00
_cell.angle_gamma   90.00
#
_symmetry.space_group_name_H-M   'P 1'
#
loop_
_entity.id
_entity.type
_entity.pdbx_description
1 polymer ?
#
loop_
_entity_poly.entity_id
_entity_poly.type
_entity_poly.pdbx_seq_one_letter_code
_entity_poly.pdbx_strand_id
1 'polypeptide(L)'
;AYLRQKDVDLLLITTANKQAARVYEGLKLRKPPVKHCDKAYFWITHPKGFAQSVLITKSIPFNAVLKYPLGTAIFLVNLFKQQPLIEKHKRTEHTIIEYAEFSEEFDVFWKNNPARSNEFMAQRDKDSMMWHFSHSFKEEKVWVMGIKENGFLRSYAVFFRYDNEKYLLKRVRLIDFQTLKGGNDDLLILLNYALRKATKTNVHMVEVFGFKESIQQIVKSRAPFERKLPSWLFFYKALNKDLEKRLDNEAVWNPTSFDGDGSL
;
A
#
# COMPACT_ATOMS: atom_id res chain seq x y z
N ALA A 1 -20.94 19.14 -5.08
CA ALA A 1 -21.26 18.30 -6.25
C ALA A 1 -21.17 16.82 -5.93
N TYR A 2 -20.01 16.33 -5.47
CA TYR A 2 -19.77 14.89 -5.19
C TYR A 2 -20.85 14.18 -4.35
N LEU A 3 -21.20 14.70 -3.17
CA LEU A 3 -22.22 14.07 -2.30
C LEU A 3 -23.67 14.19 -2.79
N ARG A 4 -23.90 14.78 -3.96
CA ARG A 4 -25.23 14.94 -4.58
C ARG A 4 -25.37 14.10 -5.86
N GLN A 5 -24.42 13.20 -6.14
CA GLN A 5 -24.56 12.25 -7.24
C GLN A 5 -25.85 11.44 -7.06
N LYS A 6 -26.58 11.29 -8.16
CA LYS A 6 -27.79 10.47 -8.26
C LYS A 6 -27.40 9.13 -8.88
N ASP A 7 -28.23 8.11 -8.65
CA ASP A 7 -28.08 6.78 -9.26
C ASP A 7 -26.76 6.07 -8.88
N VAL A 8 -26.28 6.33 -7.67
CA VAL A 8 -25.14 5.62 -7.06
C VAL A 8 -25.56 4.99 -5.74
N ASP A 9 -25.10 3.77 -5.47
CA ASP A 9 -25.39 3.08 -4.20
C ASP A 9 -24.41 3.46 -3.09
N LEU A 10 -23.23 3.97 -3.45
CA LEU A 10 -22.12 4.23 -2.54
C LEU A 10 -21.31 5.45 -2.95
N LEU A 11 -20.92 6.24 -1.96
CA LEU A 11 -19.90 7.26 -2.08
C LEU A 11 -18.68 6.80 -1.29
N LEU A 12 -17.52 6.69 -1.93
CA LEU A 12 -16.26 6.28 -1.30
C LEU A 12 -15.23 7.40 -1.39
N ILE A 13 -14.36 7.51 -0.40
CA ILE A 13 -13.25 8.44 -0.36
C ILE A 13 -12.07 7.68 0.22
N THR A 14 -10.92 7.69 -0.45
CA THR A 14 -9.76 6.89 -0.04
C THR A 14 -8.48 7.70 0.17
N THR A 15 -8.54 9.01 -0.03
CA THR A 15 -7.40 9.93 0.06
C THR A 15 -7.70 11.15 0.95
N ALA A 16 -8.58 11.00 1.95
CA ALA A 16 -8.98 12.10 2.81
C ALA A 16 -7.79 12.68 3.61
N ASN A 17 -7.41 13.93 3.30
CA ASN A 17 -6.44 14.68 4.10
C ASN A 17 -7.07 15.20 5.40
N LYS A 18 -6.28 15.80 6.29
CA LYS A 18 -6.75 16.27 7.61
C LYS A 18 -7.92 17.24 7.56
N GLN A 19 -7.94 18.14 6.58
CA GLN A 19 -9.03 19.11 6.42
C GLN A 19 -10.28 18.43 5.87
N ALA A 20 -10.10 17.62 4.81
CA ALA A 20 -11.18 16.88 4.17
C ALA A 20 -11.85 15.88 5.12
N ALA A 21 -11.07 15.15 5.93
CA ALA A 21 -11.57 14.22 6.93
C ALA A 21 -12.56 14.88 7.91
N ARG A 22 -12.26 16.09 8.40
CA ARG A 22 -13.19 16.84 9.28
C ARG A 22 -14.49 17.19 8.58
N VAL A 23 -14.41 17.57 7.31
CA VAL A 23 -15.58 17.88 6.49
C VAL A 23 -16.44 16.62 6.28
N TYR A 24 -15.81 15.48 5.97
CA TYR A 24 -16.52 14.22 5.76
C TYR A 24 -17.19 13.70 7.04
N GLU A 25 -16.53 13.82 8.18
CA GLU A 25 -17.13 13.53 9.48
C GLU A 25 -18.36 14.42 9.75
N GLY A 26 -18.26 15.74 9.50
CA GLY A 26 -19.39 16.67 9.63
C GLY A 26 -20.55 16.36 8.67
N LEU A 27 -20.24 15.79 7.50
CA LEU A 27 -21.23 15.34 6.51
C LEU A 27 -21.76 13.91 6.79
N LYS A 28 -21.43 13.34 7.96
CA LYS A 28 -21.85 12.03 8.43
C LYS A 28 -21.38 10.87 7.54
N LEU A 29 -20.25 11.02 6.85
CA LEU A 29 -19.59 9.87 6.23
C LEU A 29 -18.98 9.00 7.32
N ARG A 30 -19.05 7.68 7.11
CA ARG A 30 -18.60 6.67 8.06
C ARG A 30 -17.19 6.21 7.69
N LYS A 31 -16.42 5.79 8.69
CA LYS A 31 -15.14 5.10 8.48
C LYS A 31 -15.44 3.62 8.28
N PRO A 32 -14.76 2.90 7.36
CA PRO A 32 -14.81 1.45 7.32
C PRO A 32 -14.51 0.87 8.72
N PRO A 33 -15.19 -0.20 9.14
CA PRO A 33 -14.96 -0.87 10.42
C PRO A 33 -13.64 -1.69 10.44
N VAL A 34 -12.59 -1.18 9.80
CA VAL A 34 -11.26 -1.79 9.76
C VAL A 34 -10.36 -1.05 10.74
N LYS A 35 -9.66 -1.77 11.60
CA LYS A 35 -8.76 -1.15 12.59
C LYS A 35 -7.51 -0.56 11.92
N HIS A 36 -6.96 0.47 12.56
CA HIS A 36 -5.64 1.03 12.27
C HIS A 36 -5.40 1.58 10.85
N CYS A 37 -6.44 1.94 10.10
CA CYS A 37 -6.26 2.65 8.82
C CYS A 37 -5.73 4.10 8.98
N ASP A 38 -5.53 4.56 10.22
CA ASP A 38 -4.81 5.79 10.56
C ASP A 38 -3.31 5.56 10.85
N LYS A 39 -2.79 4.36 10.59
CA LYS A 39 -1.37 4.04 10.79
C LYS A 39 -0.70 3.72 9.46
N ALA A 40 0.55 4.16 9.33
CA ALA A 40 1.44 3.73 8.27
C ALA A 40 2.65 3.01 8.86
N TYR A 41 2.95 1.86 8.28
CA TYR A 41 4.12 1.05 8.56
C TYR A 41 5.15 1.29 7.47
N PHE A 42 6.43 1.41 7.84
CA PHE A 42 7.47 1.66 6.85
C PHE A 42 8.83 1.11 7.23
N TRP A 43 9.66 0.88 6.22
CA TRP A 43 11.06 0.51 6.35
C TRP A 43 11.92 1.54 5.63
N ILE A 44 13.01 1.91 6.28
CA ILE A 44 13.98 2.85 5.73
C ILE A 44 15.06 2.04 5.01
N THR A 45 15.18 2.18 3.70
CA THR A 45 16.14 1.47 2.85
C THR A 45 17.40 2.29 2.57
N HIS A 46 17.29 3.62 2.61
CA HIS A 46 18.44 4.52 2.44
C HIS A 46 18.49 5.56 3.59
N PRO A 47 19.14 5.23 4.72
CA PRO A 47 19.09 6.04 5.95
C PRO A 47 19.52 7.50 5.77
N LYS A 48 20.57 7.77 4.99
CA LYS A 48 21.08 9.13 4.75
C LYS A 48 20.07 9.98 3.95
N GLY A 49 19.46 9.39 2.92
CA GLY A 49 18.46 10.06 2.08
C GLY A 49 17.18 10.35 2.86
N PHE A 50 16.74 9.39 3.67
CA PHE A 50 15.62 9.58 4.58
C PHE A 50 15.92 10.66 5.65
N ALA A 51 17.10 10.61 6.28
CA ALA A 51 17.52 11.61 7.26
C ALA A 51 17.49 13.04 6.70
N GLN A 52 18.05 13.22 5.49
CA GLN A 52 17.99 14.50 4.78
C GLN A 52 16.55 14.97 4.59
N SER A 53 15.65 14.08 4.17
CA SER A 53 14.24 14.45 3.97
C SER A 53 13.54 14.87 5.25
N VAL A 54 13.84 14.21 6.37
CA VAL A 54 13.28 14.56 7.68
C VAL A 54 13.76 15.94 8.12
N LEU A 55 15.06 16.23 7.97
CA LEU A 55 15.65 17.51 8.34
C LEU A 55 15.07 18.67 7.52
N ILE A 56 14.88 18.48 6.21
CA ILE A 56 14.24 19.47 5.33
C ILE A 56 12.77 19.68 5.74
N THR A 57 12.03 18.60 5.98
CA THR A 57 10.62 18.67 6.40
C THR A 57 10.45 19.43 7.71
N LYS A 58 11.44 19.36 8.60
CA LYS A 58 11.47 20.05 9.89
C LYS A 58 12.15 21.42 9.84
N SER A 59 12.57 21.90 8.68
CA SER A 59 13.28 23.17 8.47
C SER A 59 14.52 23.32 9.36
N ILE A 60 15.25 22.24 9.60
CA ILE A 60 16.45 22.25 10.45
C ILE A 60 17.63 22.85 9.65
N PRO A 61 18.35 23.86 10.20
CA PRO A 61 19.53 24.42 9.56
C PRO A 61 20.66 23.40 9.47
N PHE A 62 21.63 23.62 8.58
CA PHE A 62 22.78 22.70 8.36
C PHE A 62 22.40 21.24 8.02
N ASN A 63 21.22 21.04 7.41
CA ASN A 63 20.72 19.70 7.06
C ASN A 63 21.69 18.88 6.18
N ALA A 64 22.53 19.54 5.39
CA ALA A 64 23.53 18.90 4.54
C ALA A 64 24.61 18.15 5.35
N VAL A 65 24.90 18.61 6.58
CA VAL A 65 25.88 17.99 7.49
C VAL A 65 25.16 17.05 8.47
N LEU A 66 24.04 17.49 9.05
CA LEU A 66 23.30 16.70 10.05
C LEU A 66 22.70 15.40 9.51
N LYS A 67 22.54 15.28 8.18
CA LYS A 67 22.08 14.02 7.56
C LYS A 67 23.01 12.84 7.82
N TYR A 68 24.30 13.07 8.04
CA TYR A 68 25.26 12.00 8.32
C TYR A 68 25.08 11.39 9.71
N PRO A 69 25.17 12.15 10.84
CA PRO A 69 24.97 11.58 12.16
C PRO A 69 23.55 11.02 12.33
N LEU A 70 22.52 11.70 11.83
CA LEU A 70 21.15 11.19 11.87
C LEU A 70 20.97 9.92 11.03
N GLY A 71 21.56 9.90 9.82
CA GLY A 71 21.54 8.72 8.95
C GLY A 71 22.25 7.51 9.58
N THR A 72 23.38 7.72 10.27
CA THR A 72 24.08 6.67 11.01
C THR A 72 23.25 6.16 12.17
N ALA A 73 22.62 7.04 12.95
CA ALA A 73 21.72 6.62 14.04
C ALA A 73 20.55 5.77 13.51
N ILE A 74 19.93 6.19 12.40
CA ILE A 74 18.85 5.41 11.75
C ILE A 74 19.39 4.07 11.24
N PHE A 75 20.57 4.04 10.63
CA PHE A 75 21.18 2.80 10.18
C PHE A 75 21.39 1.80 11.33
N LEU A 76 21.89 2.28 12.48
CA LEU A 76 22.05 1.44 13.67
C LEU A 76 20.71 0.90 14.17
N VAL A 77 19.67 1.74 14.25
CA VAL A 77 18.31 1.30 14.63
C VAL A 77 17.76 0.27 13.62
N ASN A 78 18.02 0.47 12.32
CA ASN A 78 17.63 -0.46 11.28
C ASN A 78 18.29 -1.82 11.45
N LEU A 79 19.58 -1.89 11.83
CA LEU A 79 20.25 -3.17 12.08
C LEU A 79 19.50 -3.98 13.14
N PHE A 80 19.10 -3.37 14.26
CA PHE A 80 18.37 -4.07 15.31
C PHE A 80 16.93 -4.42 14.93
N LYS A 81 16.22 -3.54 14.19
CA LYS A 81 14.82 -3.77 13.81
C LYS A 81 14.65 -4.69 12.60
N GLN A 82 15.56 -4.62 11.64
CA GLN A 82 15.40 -5.18 10.29
C GLN A 82 16.33 -6.35 9.98
N GLN A 83 17.33 -6.68 10.82
CA GLN A 83 18.13 -7.91 10.65
C GLN A 83 17.29 -9.21 10.54
N PRO A 84 16.18 -9.39 11.29
CA PRO A 84 15.34 -10.58 11.15
C PRO A 84 14.66 -10.71 9.76
N LEU A 85 14.70 -9.67 8.91
CA LEU A 85 14.08 -9.66 7.59
C LEU A 85 14.86 -10.49 6.56
N ILE A 86 16.19 -10.50 6.66
CA ILE A 86 17.08 -11.07 5.64
C ILE A 86 17.28 -12.58 5.85
N GLU A 87 17.25 -13.06 7.10
CA GLU A 87 17.65 -14.44 7.44
C GLU A 87 16.49 -15.44 7.58
N LYS A 88 15.26 -14.99 7.90
CA LYS A 88 14.16 -15.91 8.27
C LYS A 88 13.39 -16.55 7.10
N HIS A 89 13.63 -16.17 5.85
CA HIS A 89 13.05 -16.88 4.70
C HIS A 89 14.14 -17.68 4.00
N LYS A 90 14.46 -18.83 4.59
CA LYS A 90 15.22 -19.89 3.93
C LYS A 90 14.43 -20.41 2.74
N ARG A 91 14.95 -20.20 1.54
CA ARG A 91 14.93 -21.13 0.39
C ARG A 91 13.62 -21.92 0.17
N THR A 92 12.50 -21.24 -0.01
CA THR A 92 11.56 -21.71 -1.04
C THR A 92 11.88 -20.89 -2.29
N GLU A 93 12.31 -21.54 -3.36
CA GLU A 93 12.55 -20.93 -4.67
C GLU A 93 11.21 -20.52 -5.28
N HIS A 94 10.54 -19.55 -4.66
CA HIS A 94 9.42 -18.90 -5.32
C HIS A 94 9.99 -18.07 -6.46
N THR A 95 9.58 -18.40 -7.69
CA THR A 95 9.88 -17.58 -8.86
C THR A 95 9.07 -16.29 -8.75
N ILE A 96 9.74 -15.22 -8.32
CA ILE A 96 9.20 -13.87 -8.35
C ILE A 96 9.38 -13.35 -9.77
N ILE A 97 8.28 -12.87 -10.36
CA ILE A 97 8.26 -12.28 -11.69
C ILE A 97 7.92 -10.81 -11.56
N GLU A 98 8.71 -9.96 -12.21
CA GLU A 98 8.36 -8.56 -12.41
C GLU A 98 7.58 -8.42 -13.71
N TYR A 99 6.47 -7.69 -13.65
CA TYR A 99 5.61 -7.44 -14.79
C TYR A 99 5.82 -6.01 -15.30
N ALA A 100 6.00 -5.87 -16.60
CA ALA A 100 6.07 -4.56 -17.28
C ALA A 100 4.68 -4.01 -17.64
N GLU A 101 3.65 -4.85 -17.56
CA GLU A 101 2.25 -4.54 -17.78
C GLU A 101 1.36 -5.62 -17.16
N PHE A 102 0.06 -5.35 -17.01
CA PHE A 102 -0.91 -6.38 -16.64
C PHE A 102 -1.31 -7.18 -17.88
N SER A 103 -1.25 -8.51 -17.80
CA SER A 103 -1.56 -9.45 -18.87
C SER A 103 -2.80 -10.30 -18.55
N GLU A 104 -3.19 -11.20 -19.47
CA GLU A 104 -4.31 -12.12 -19.30
C GLU A 104 -4.20 -13.01 -18.05
N GLU A 105 -2.99 -13.21 -17.52
CA GLU A 105 -2.77 -13.96 -16.27
C GLU A 105 -3.50 -13.32 -15.08
N PHE A 106 -3.66 -12.00 -15.07
CA PHE A 106 -4.41 -11.29 -14.03
C PHE A 106 -5.92 -11.54 -14.13
N ASP A 107 -6.45 -11.64 -15.35
CA ASP A 107 -7.86 -12.01 -15.57
C ASP A 107 -8.14 -13.42 -15.07
N VAL A 108 -7.22 -14.35 -15.39
CA VAL A 108 -7.30 -15.74 -14.89
C VAL A 108 -7.19 -15.76 -13.36
N PHE A 109 -6.26 -15.00 -12.78
CA PHE A 109 -6.16 -14.87 -11.32
C PHE A 109 -7.47 -14.39 -10.70
N TRP A 110 -8.06 -13.32 -11.22
CA TRP A 110 -9.28 -12.72 -10.69
C TRP A 110 -10.55 -13.53 -10.93
N LYS A 111 -10.56 -14.37 -11.96
CA LYS A 111 -11.63 -15.36 -12.15
C LYS A 111 -11.62 -16.42 -11.05
N ASN A 112 -10.45 -16.74 -10.50
CA ASN A 112 -10.26 -17.78 -9.49
C ASN A 112 -10.11 -17.24 -8.05
N ASN A 113 -10.03 -15.91 -7.87
CA ASN A 113 -9.84 -15.31 -6.56
C ASN A 113 -11.17 -15.21 -5.78
N PRO A 114 -11.34 -15.91 -4.65
CA PRO A 114 -12.57 -15.86 -3.85
C PRO A 114 -12.83 -14.48 -3.21
N ALA A 115 -11.81 -13.62 -3.10
CA ALA A 115 -12.01 -12.26 -2.58
C ALA A 115 -12.99 -11.47 -3.46
N ARG A 116 -13.03 -11.75 -4.77
CA ARG A 116 -13.94 -11.11 -5.73
C ARG A 116 -15.42 -11.22 -5.36
N SER A 117 -15.83 -12.30 -4.68
CA SER A 117 -17.23 -12.49 -4.26
C SER A 117 -17.50 -12.08 -2.81
N ASN A 118 -16.45 -11.92 -1.99
CA ASN A 118 -16.58 -11.85 -0.54
C ASN A 118 -16.14 -10.51 0.06
N GLU A 119 -15.28 -9.76 -0.64
CA GLU A 119 -14.76 -8.47 -0.20
C GLU A 119 -15.29 -7.34 -1.11
N PHE A 120 -15.55 -6.19 -0.50
CA PHE A 120 -15.87 -4.95 -1.19
C PHE A 120 -14.58 -4.33 -1.73
N MET A 121 -14.45 -4.28 -3.05
CA MET A 121 -13.23 -3.85 -3.73
C MET A 121 -13.51 -3.31 -5.14
N ALA A 122 -12.59 -2.47 -5.63
CA ALA A 122 -12.54 -2.02 -7.02
C ALA A 122 -12.34 -3.16 -8.05
N GLN A 123 -12.78 -2.92 -9.29
CA GLN A 123 -12.54 -3.82 -10.41
C GLN A 123 -11.04 -3.88 -10.74
N ARG A 124 -10.51 -5.09 -10.91
CA ARG A 124 -9.07 -5.34 -11.06
C ARG A 124 -8.74 -6.32 -12.20
N ASP A 125 -9.62 -6.42 -13.19
CA ASP A 125 -9.24 -7.10 -14.43
C ASP A 125 -8.11 -6.35 -15.14
N LYS A 126 -7.50 -7.02 -16.13
CA LYS A 126 -6.38 -6.51 -16.91
C LYS A 126 -6.67 -5.12 -17.44
N ASP A 127 -7.84 -4.91 -18.04
CA ASP A 127 -8.18 -3.64 -18.69
C ASP A 127 -8.32 -2.51 -17.67
N SER A 128 -8.98 -2.78 -16.54
CA SER A 128 -9.10 -1.82 -15.42
C SER A 128 -7.72 -1.47 -14.86
N MET A 129 -6.88 -2.47 -14.56
CA MET A 129 -5.54 -2.23 -14.03
C MET A 129 -4.63 -1.52 -15.04
N MET A 130 -4.71 -1.85 -16.33
CA MET A 130 -3.97 -1.15 -17.38
C MET A 130 -4.45 0.30 -17.54
N TRP A 131 -5.75 0.55 -17.47
CA TRP A 131 -6.27 1.91 -17.48
C TRP A 131 -5.67 2.74 -16.33
N HIS A 132 -5.61 2.16 -15.13
CA HIS A 132 -5.01 2.81 -13.95
C HIS A 132 -3.50 3.05 -14.05
N PHE A 133 -2.74 2.09 -14.57
CA PHE A 133 -1.27 2.09 -14.43
C PHE A 133 -0.48 2.28 -15.73
N SER A 134 -1.12 2.28 -16.90
CA SER A 134 -0.42 2.37 -18.20
C SER A 134 0.57 3.53 -18.28
N HIS A 135 0.19 4.72 -17.80
CA HIS A 135 1.09 5.87 -17.75
C HIS A 135 2.22 5.67 -16.73
N SER A 136 1.91 5.09 -15.57
CA SER A 136 2.88 4.87 -14.49
C SER A 136 3.90 3.78 -14.81
N PHE A 137 3.59 2.82 -15.68
CA PHE A 137 4.57 1.90 -16.24
C PHE A 137 5.58 2.63 -17.12
N LYS A 138 5.12 3.52 -18.00
CA LYS A 138 6.00 4.32 -18.89
C LYS A 138 6.93 5.25 -18.11
N GLU A 139 6.47 5.76 -16.97
CA GLU A 139 7.27 6.62 -16.09
C GLU A 139 8.11 5.83 -15.06
N GLU A 140 8.11 4.49 -15.10
CA GLU A 140 8.80 3.63 -14.13
C GLU A 140 8.40 3.90 -12.66
N LYS A 141 7.16 4.35 -12.44
CA LYS A 141 6.60 4.68 -11.12
C LYS A 141 5.90 3.52 -10.45
N VAL A 142 5.60 2.45 -11.18
CA VAL A 142 4.92 1.26 -10.64
C VAL A 142 5.83 0.04 -10.70
N TRP A 143 5.83 -0.76 -9.65
CA TRP A 143 6.44 -2.08 -9.63
C TRP A 143 5.35 -3.12 -9.40
N VAL A 144 5.13 -3.97 -10.39
CA VAL A 144 4.21 -5.10 -10.28
C VAL A 144 5.03 -6.36 -10.17
N MET A 145 4.81 -7.10 -9.10
CA MET A 145 5.53 -8.33 -8.79
C MET A 145 4.53 -9.44 -8.50
N GLY A 146 4.75 -10.62 -9.06
CA GLY A 146 3.93 -11.79 -8.82
C GLY A 146 4.75 -12.99 -8.36
N ILE A 147 4.11 -13.89 -7.62
CA ILE A 147 4.62 -15.23 -7.35
C ILE A 147 3.80 -16.21 -8.19
N LYS A 148 4.50 -17.06 -8.93
CA LYS A 148 3.86 -18.18 -9.64
C LYS A 148 3.98 -19.48 -8.86
N GLU A 149 2.94 -20.29 -8.99
CA GLU A 149 2.89 -21.68 -8.53
C GLU A 149 2.32 -22.54 -9.68
N ASN A 150 3.03 -23.61 -10.04
CA ASN A 150 2.65 -24.48 -11.16
C ASN A 150 2.37 -23.74 -12.49
N GLY A 151 3.09 -22.65 -12.75
CA GLY A 151 2.94 -21.83 -13.95
C GLY A 151 1.83 -20.77 -13.88
N PHE A 152 1.01 -20.76 -12.82
CA PHE A 152 -0.08 -19.80 -12.65
C PHE A 152 0.26 -18.73 -11.61
N LEU A 153 -0.25 -17.52 -11.82
CA LEU A 153 -0.15 -16.44 -10.84
C LEU A 153 -0.92 -16.83 -9.56
N ARG A 154 -0.21 -16.94 -8.45
CA ARG A 154 -0.76 -17.31 -7.13
C ARG A 154 -1.01 -16.07 -6.27
N SER A 155 -0.12 -15.09 -6.36
CA SER A 155 -0.22 -13.83 -5.63
C SER A 155 0.52 -12.73 -6.37
N TYR A 156 0.10 -11.49 -6.16
CA TYR A 156 0.77 -10.33 -6.69
C TYR A 156 0.73 -9.16 -5.72
N ALA A 157 1.69 -8.25 -5.88
CA ALA A 157 1.76 -6.98 -5.17
C ALA A 157 2.05 -5.86 -6.17
N VAL A 158 1.36 -4.74 -6.00
CA VAL A 158 1.59 -3.51 -6.75
C VAL A 158 2.16 -2.47 -5.81
N PHE A 159 3.33 -1.95 -6.17
CA PHE A 159 3.98 -0.87 -5.45
C PHE A 159 4.05 0.37 -6.33
N PHE A 160 3.86 1.55 -5.75
CA PHE A 160 3.81 2.80 -6.48
C PHE A 160 4.73 3.86 -5.86
N ARG A 161 5.42 4.63 -6.71
CA ARG A 161 6.31 5.72 -6.31
C ARG A 161 5.53 6.98 -5.95
N TYR A 162 5.73 7.45 -4.74
CA TYR A 162 5.20 8.71 -4.20
C TYR A 162 6.33 9.60 -3.72
N ASP A 163 7.25 9.90 -4.63
CA ASP A 163 8.38 10.78 -4.38
C ASP A 163 7.88 12.20 -4.07
N ASN A 164 8.59 12.89 -3.20
CA ASN A 164 8.29 14.27 -2.83
C ASN A 164 9.56 15.10 -3.02
N GLU A 165 9.59 15.85 -4.12
CA GLU A 165 10.74 16.67 -4.51
C GLU A 165 11.01 17.78 -3.49
N LYS A 166 9.97 18.43 -2.98
CA LYS A 166 10.08 19.49 -1.95
C LYS A 166 10.86 19.03 -0.72
N TYR A 167 10.67 17.78 -0.31
CA TYR A 167 11.35 17.21 0.85
C TYR A 167 12.48 16.25 0.47
N LEU A 168 12.84 16.13 -0.81
CA LEU A 168 13.82 15.18 -1.34
C LEU A 168 13.58 13.73 -0.84
N LEU A 169 12.31 13.35 -0.65
CA LEU A 169 11.94 12.03 -0.17
C LEU A 169 11.58 11.13 -1.35
N LYS A 170 12.40 10.11 -1.63
CA LYS A 170 12.04 9.04 -2.56
C LYS A 170 11.32 7.93 -1.81
N ARG A 171 10.08 7.63 -2.16
CA ARG A 171 9.25 6.68 -1.43
C ARG A 171 8.47 5.81 -2.39
N VAL A 172 8.39 4.54 -2.02
CA VAL A 172 7.48 3.58 -2.65
C VAL A 172 6.45 3.14 -1.63
N ARG A 173 5.23 2.87 -2.09
CA ARG A 173 4.12 2.39 -1.26
C ARG A 173 3.55 1.11 -1.83
N LEU A 174 3.26 0.13 -0.98
CA LEU A 174 2.39 -0.99 -1.36
C LEU A 174 0.97 -0.47 -1.53
N ILE A 175 0.46 -0.47 -2.75
CA ILE A 175 -0.87 0.07 -3.06
C ILE A 175 -1.92 -1.01 -3.27
N ASP A 176 -1.53 -2.23 -3.63
CA ASP A 176 -2.41 -3.40 -3.74
C ASP A 176 -1.61 -4.69 -3.45
N PHE A 177 -2.26 -5.67 -2.84
CA PHE A 177 -1.72 -7.02 -2.65
C PHE A 177 -2.87 -8.01 -2.67
N GLN A 178 -2.74 -9.05 -3.48
CA GLN A 178 -3.77 -10.06 -3.67
C GLN A 178 -3.14 -11.43 -3.73
N THR A 179 -3.87 -12.41 -3.22
CA THR A 179 -3.44 -13.79 -3.17
C THR A 179 -4.62 -14.73 -3.28
N LEU A 180 -4.40 -15.87 -3.91
CA LEU A 180 -5.28 -17.02 -3.76
C LEU A 180 -5.19 -17.59 -2.33
N LYS A 181 -6.13 -18.45 -1.96
CA LYS A 181 -6.28 -18.99 -0.60
C LYS A 181 -4.96 -19.60 -0.10
N GLY A 182 -4.50 -19.16 1.08
CA GLY A 182 -3.29 -19.66 1.74
C GLY A 182 -2.00 -18.91 1.41
N GLY A 183 -1.98 -17.97 0.47
CA GLY A 183 -0.78 -17.21 0.10
C GLY A 183 -0.60 -15.87 0.83
N ASN A 184 -1.19 -15.67 2.01
CA ASN A 184 -0.98 -14.42 2.77
C ASN A 184 0.51 -14.21 3.13
N ASP A 185 1.25 -15.29 3.35
CA ASP A 185 2.69 -15.24 3.63
C ASP A 185 3.51 -14.79 2.42
N ASP A 186 2.96 -14.91 1.19
CA ASP A 186 3.56 -14.43 -0.04
C ASP A 186 3.82 -12.91 0.01
N LEU A 187 3.03 -12.16 0.79
CA LEU A 187 3.26 -10.74 1.02
C LEU A 187 4.67 -10.48 1.57
N LEU A 188 5.17 -11.33 2.46
CA LEU A 188 6.49 -11.15 3.06
C LEU A 188 7.59 -11.35 2.03
N ILE A 189 7.41 -12.29 1.11
CA ILE A 189 8.34 -12.57 0.01
C ILE A 189 8.38 -11.35 -0.92
N LEU A 190 7.23 -10.88 -1.37
CA LEU A 190 7.10 -9.74 -2.27
C LEU A 190 7.58 -8.43 -1.63
N LEU A 191 7.29 -8.21 -0.34
CA LEU A 191 7.77 -7.06 0.41
C LEU A 191 9.30 -7.08 0.56
N ASN A 192 9.90 -8.23 0.88
CA ASN A 192 11.36 -8.36 0.96
C ASN A 192 12.02 -8.08 -0.38
N TYR A 193 11.42 -8.55 -1.47
CA TYR A 193 11.88 -8.24 -2.81
C TYR A 193 11.80 -6.73 -3.08
N ALA A 194 10.68 -6.08 -2.77
CA ALA A 194 10.50 -4.64 -2.91
C ALA A 194 11.52 -3.83 -2.10
N LEU A 195 11.86 -4.26 -0.87
CA LEU A 195 12.89 -3.64 -0.05
C LEU A 195 14.28 -3.74 -0.69
N ARG A 196 14.63 -4.92 -1.24
CA ARG A 196 15.90 -5.11 -1.98
C ARG A 196 15.94 -4.24 -3.23
N LYS A 197 14.85 -4.19 -3.99
CA LYS A 197 14.72 -3.33 -5.18
C LYS A 197 14.87 -1.86 -4.79
N ALA A 198 14.17 -1.41 -3.76
CA ALA A 198 14.25 -0.04 -3.24
C ALA A 198 15.68 0.36 -2.84
N THR A 199 16.43 -0.53 -2.19
CA THR A 199 17.85 -0.30 -1.89
C THR A 199 18.68 -0.14 -3.17
N LYS A 200 18.51 -1.04 -4.16
CA LYS A 200 19.22 -0.99 -5.45
C LYS A 200 18.89 0.27 -6.26
N THR A 201 17.64 0.75 -6.20
CA THR A 201 17.16 1.91 -6.97
C THR A 201 17.21 3.22 -6.19
N ASN A 202 17.93 3.27 -5.05
CA ASN A 202 18.07 4.46 -4.21
C ASN A 202 16.72 5.10 -3.80
N VAL A 203 15.72 4.27 -3.52
CA VAL A 203 14.48 4.68 -2.85
C VAL A 203 14.77 4.75 -1.35
N HIS A 204 14.28 5.78 -0.67
CA HIS A 204 14.63 6.03 0.73
C HIS A 204 13.79 5.20 1.72
N MET A 205 12.54 4.90 1.35
CA MET A 205 11.65 4.11 2.19
C MET A 205 10.58 3.36 1.38
N VAL A 206 10.11 2.25 1.95
CA VAL A 206 8.91 1.53 1.51
C VAL A 206 7.83 1.66 2.59
N GLU A 207 6.63 2.04 2.20
CA GLU A 207 5.48 2.32 3.08
C GLU A 207 4.30 1.37 2.80
N VAL A 208 3.57 1.01 3.84
CA VAL A 208 2.32 0.23 3.78
C VAL A 208 1.31 0.88 4.72
N PHE A 209 0.06 1.05 4.26
CA PHE A 209 -1.09 1.38 5.10
C PHE A 209 -2.37 0.84 4.47
N GLY A 210 -3.45 0.87 5.25
CA GLY A 210 -4.70 0.21 4.86
C GLY A 210 -4.61 -1.29 5.09
N PHE A 211 -5.29 -2.04 4.23
CA PHE A 211 -5.51 -3.48 4.30
C PHE A 211 -6.31 -3.93 5.53
N LYS A 212 -6.91 -5.12 5.43
CA LYS A 212 -7.56 -5.78 6.55
C LYS A 212 -6.57 -6.17 7.66
N GLU A 213 -7.08 -6.38 8.87
CA GLU A 213 -6.26 -6.65 10.06
C GLU A 213 -5.27 -7.82 9.87
N SER A 214 -5.69 -8.92 9.22
CA SER A 214 -4.82 -10.09 9.00
C SER A 214 -3.54 -9.74 8.21
N ILE A 215 -3.66 -8.88 7.21
CA ILE A 215 -2.53 -8.42 6.39
C ILE A 215 -1.66 -7.44 7.19
N GLN A 216 -2.27 -6.56 7.98
CA GLN A 216 -1.53 -5.65 8.84
C GLN A 216 -0.70 -6.39 9.90
N GLN A 217 -1.19 -7.50 10.45
CA GLN A 217 -0.42 -8.32 11.40
C GLN A 217 0.81 -8.94 10.76
N ILE A 218 0.70 -9.41 9.51
CA ILE A 218 1.83 -9.92 8.72
C ILE A 218 2.87 -8.81 8.51
N VAL A 219 2.43 -7.60 8.14
CA VAL A 219 3.30 -6.41 8.00
C VAL A 219 4.00 -6.07 9.32
N LYS A 220 3.26 -6.06 10.45
CA LYS A 220 3.82 -5.78 11.79
C LYS A 220 4.82 -6.82 12.25
N SER A 221 4.65 -8.09 11.87
CA SER A 221 5.58 -9.17 12.22
C SER A 221 7.02 -8.92 11.73
N ARG A 222 7.19 -7.99 10.76
CA ARG A 222 8.47 -7.55 10.20
C ARG A 222 9.02 -6.27 10.85
N ALA A 223 8.59 -5.97 12.09
CA ALA A 223 9.08 -4.88 12.93
C ALA A 223 9.28 -3.53 12.20
N PRO A 224 8.30 -3.05 11.42
CA PRO A 224 8.40 -1.77 10.73
C PRO A 224 8.54 -0.61 11.73
N PHE A 225 8.97 0.55 11.23
CA PHE A 225 8.65 1.80 11.89
C PHE A 225 7.16 2.09 11.73
N GLU A 226 6.56 2.72 12.73
CA GLU A 226 5.16 3.10 12.72
C GLU A 226 5.04 4.62 12.82
N ARG A 227 4.13 5.20 12.04
CA ARG A 227 3.68 6.57 12.22
C ARG A 227 2.16 6.66 12.16
N LYS A 228 1.60 7.56 12.95
CA LYS A 228 0.20 7.95 12.85
C LYS A 228 0.01 8.90 11.66
N LEU A 229 -0.96 8.61 10.82
CA LEU A 229 -1.39 9.47 9.73
C LEU A 229 -2.17 10.67 10.28
N PRO A 230 -2.11 11.84 9.60
CA PRO A 230 -2.76 13.06 10.09
C PRO A 230 -4.29 12.99 10.07
N SER A 231 -4.84 12.00 9.35
CA SER A 231 -6.26 11.68 9.24
C SER A 231 -6.47 10.22 8.90
N TRP A 232 -7.68 9.76 9.14
CA TRP A 232 -8.19 8.56 8.50
C TRP A 232 -8.33 8.81 6.99
N LEU A 233 -7.91 7.86 6.16
CA LEU A 233 -7.91 8.05 4.70
C LEU A 233 -9.23 7.63 4.04
N PHE A 234 -9.90 6.63 4.62
CA PHE A 234 -11.06 5.95 4.02
C PHE A 234 -12.38 6.38 4.65
N PHE A 235 -13.26 6.98 3.87
CA PHE A 235 -14.62 7.31 4.28
C PHE A 235 -15.62 6.77 3.27
N TYR A 236 -16.79 6.37 3.74
CA TYR A 236 -17.85 5.92 2.87
C TYR A 236 -19.21 6.44 3.32
N LYS A 237 -20.17 6.46 2.40
CA LYS A 237 -21.59 6.64 2.68
C LYS A 237 -22.39 5.79 1.70
N ALA A 238 -23.04 4.76 2.21
CA ALA A 238 -24.01 4.00 1.44
C ALA A 238 -25.30 4.83 1.30
N LEU A 239 -25.81 4.93 0.08
CA LEU A 239 -27.13 5.49 -0.20
C LEU A 239 -28.21 4.40 -0.25
N ASN A 240 -27.78 3.14 -0.42
CA ASN A 240 -28.60 1.95 -0.35
C ASN A 240 -28.52 1.29 1.05
N LYS A 241 -29.67 1.03 1.68
CA LYS A 241 -29.75 0.48 3.04
C LYS A 241 -29.25 -0.96 3.17
N ASP A 242 -29.44 -1.78 2.14
CA ASP A 242 -28.97 -3.17 2.17
C ASP A 242 -27.46 -3.22 1.98
N LEU A 243 -26.92 -2.34 1.14
CA LEU A 243 -25.48 -2.15 1.05
C LEU A 243 -24.89 -1.63 2.37
N GLU A 244 -25.55 -0.66 3.02
CA GLU A 244 -25.11 -0.15 4.32
C GLU A 244 -24.93 -1.27 5.35
N LYS A 245 -25.95 -2.13 5.51
CA LYS A 245 -25.89 -3.29 6.42
C LYS A 245 -24.75 -4.25 6.09
N ARG A 246 -24.48 -4.49 4.80
CA ARG A 246 -23.36 -5.35 4.38
C ARG A 246 -22.01 -4.71 4.73
N LEU A 247 -21.88 -3.40 4.53
CA LEU A 247 -20.66 -2.64 4.81
C LEU A 247 -20.40 -2.42 6.31
N ASP A 248 -21.34 -2.73 7.20
CA ASP A 248 -21.10 -2.79 8.65
C ASP A 248 -20.22 -3.96 9.07
N ASN A 249 -20.10 -5.00 8.23
CA ASN A 249 -19.29 -6.17 8.51
C ASN A 249 -17.80 -5.92 8.19
N GLU A 250 -16.91 -5.97 9.18
CA GLU A 250 -15.45 -5.84 8.97
C GLU A 250 -14.89 -6.85 7.96
N ALA A 251 -15.46 -8.06 7.88
CA ALA A 251 -14.96 -9.13 7.02
C ALA A 251 -15.08 -8.83 5.52
N VAL A 252 -15.96 -7.90 5.12
CA VAL A 252 -16.07 -7.50 3.71
C VAL A 252 -15.03 -6.45 3.32
N TRP A 253 -14.28 -5.88 4.25
CA TRP A 253 -13.37 -4.78 3.95
C TRP A 253 -11.92 -5.23 3.85
N ASN A 254 -11.26 -4.82 2.77
CA ASN A 254 -9.81 -4.89 2.61
C ASN A 254 -9.32 -3.64 1.87
N PRO A 255 -9.38 -2.45 2.51
CA PRO A 255 -9.19 -1.19 1.82
C PRO A 255 -7.73 -1.03 1.39
N THR A 256 -7.49 -0.88 0.09
CA THR A 256 -6.16 -0.64 -0.46
C THR A 256 -6.06 0.78 -1.03
N SER A 257 -4.84 1.25 -1.32
CA SER A 257 -4.69 2.55 -2.00
C SER A 257 -5.15 2.47 -3.46
N PHE A 258 -5.32 1.27 -4.02
CA PHE A 258 -5.92 1.07 -5.34
C PHE A 258 -7.42 1.37 -5.36
N ASP A 259 -8.16 1.15 -4.28
CA ASP A 259 -9.63 1.30 -4.25
C ASP A 259 -10.11 2.78 -4.28
N GLY A 260 -9.27 3.71 -4.75
CA GLY A 260 -9.55 5.13 -4.75
C GLY A 260 -10.23 5.69 -5.99
N ASP A 261 -10.25 7.03 -6.04
CA ASP A 261 -10.95 7.79 -7.08
C ASP A 261 -10.47 7.36 -8.47
N GLY A 262 -11.37 6.73 -9.24
CA GLY A 262 -11.13 6.19 -10.57
C GLY A 262 -11.33 4.68 -10.71
N SER A 263 -11.38 3.92 -9.61
CA SER A 263 -11.35 2.44 -9.64
C SER A 263 -12.71 1.76 -9.41
N LEU A 264 -13.76 2.54 -9.11
CA LEU A 264 -15.11 2.08 -8.76
C LEU A 264 -16.17 2.80 -9.59
#